data_AF-A0A7Y1VNJ3-F1
#
_entry.id   AF-A0A7Y1VNJ3-F1
#
_cell.length_a   1.000
_cell.length_b   1.000
_cell.length_c   1.000
_cell.angle_alpha   90.00
_cell.angle_beta   90.00
_cell.angle_gamma   90.00
#
_symmetry.space_group_name_H-M   'P 1'
#
loop_
_entity.id
_entity.type
_entity.pdbx_description
1 polymer ?
#
loop_
_entity_poly.entity_id
_entity_poly.type
_entity_poly.pdbx_seq_one_letter_code
_entity_poly.pdbx_strand_id
1 'polypeptide(L)'
;SEMAASTDREAYFLTVIALVTAEGVYYFQGKVEGEILHEPRGTGGFGYDPIFMPKGYDLSFAELSTETKNRISHRALALKSLVEFLSGFKFS
;
A
#
# COMPACT_ATOMS: atom_id res chain seq x y z
N SER A 1 -8.88 -1.33 -22.66
CA SER A 1 -8.08 -2.11 -21.69
C SER A 1 -8.93 -3.28 -21.18
N GLU A 2 -8.33 -4.36 -20.68
CA GLU A 2 -9.07 -5.55 -20.19
C GLU A 2 -10.09 -5.21 -19.10
N MET A 3 -9.83 -4.16 -18.31
CA MET A 3 -10.76 -3.68 -17.29
C MET A 3 -11.91 -2.82 -17.81
N ALA A 4 -11.96 -2.43 -19.08
CA ALA A 4 -12.95 -1.47 -19.58
C ALA A 4 -14.40 -1.99 -19.45
N ALA A 5 -14.61 -3.30 -19.55
CA ALA A 5 -15.93 -3.95 -19.41
C ALA A 5 -16.14 -4.61 -18.05
N SER A 6 -15.16 -4.56 -17.14
CA SER A 6 -15.26 -5.25 -15.83
C SER A 6 -16.10 -4.44 -14.84
N THR A 7 -17.13 -5.09 -14.31
CA THR A 7 -17.95 -4.59 -13.20
C THR A 7 -17.31 -4.85 -11.84
N ASP A 8 -16.51 -5.91 -11.74
CA ASP A 8 -15.67 -6.15 -10.56
C ASP A 8 -14.35 -5.38 -10.75
N ARG A 9 -14.11 -4.44 -9.83
CA ARG A 9 -12.94 -3.57 -9.84
C ARG A 9 -12.22 -3.58 -8.51
N GLU A 10 -12.56 -4.52 -7.63
CA GLU A 10 -11.87 -4.68 -6.36
C GLU A 10 -10.40 -5.02 -6.61
N ALA A 11 -9.52 -4.33 -5.91
CA ALA A 11 -8.09 -4.51 -6.01
C ALA A 11 -7.42 -4.23 -4.67
N TYR A 12 -6.15 -4.59 -4.57
CA TYR A 12 -5.35 -4.21 -3.42
C TYR A 12 -3.90 -3.99 -3.82
N PHE A 13 -3.24 -3.09 -3.10
CA PHE A 13 -1.79 -3.02 -3.06
C PHE A 13 -1.26 -3.85 -1.89
N LEU A 14 -0.18 -4.58 -2.12
CA LEU A 14 0.54 -5.37 -1.11
C LEU A 14 2.02 -4.99 -1.13
N THR A 15 2.60 -4.71 0.04
CA THR A 15 4.05 -4.67 0.24
C THR A 15 4.42 -5.79 1.20
N VAL A 16 5.52 -6.47 0.89
CA VAL A 16 6.21 -7.38 1.80
C VAL A 16 7.64 -6.88 1.99
N ILE A 17 8.06 -6.68 3.23
CA ILE A 17 9.43 -6.36 3.62
C ILE A 17 10.05 -7.62 4.21
N ALA A 18 11.24 -8.00 3.74
CA ALA A 18 12.02 -9.08 4.33
C ALA A 18 13.16 -8.50 5.16
N LEU A 19 13.20 -8.84 6.45
CA LEU A 19 14.33 -8.58 7.34
C LEU A 19 15.15 -9.87 7.47
N VAL A 20 16.42 -9.81 7.09
CA VAL A 20 17.35 -10.93 7.20
C VAL A 20 18.25 -10.70 8.41
N THR A 21 18.27 -11.64 9.34
CA THR A 21 19.10 -11.63 10.56
C THR A 21 19.88 -12.93 10.68
N ALA A 22 20.68 -13.06 11.74
CA ALA A 22 21.36 -14.32 12.06
C ALA A 22 20.37 -15.43 12.46
N GLU A 23 19.21 -15.08 13.02
CA GLU A 23 18.17 -16.03 13.43
C GLU A 23 17.29 -16.49 12.26
N GLY A 24 17.29 -15.76 11.13
CA GLY A 24 16.55 -16.15 9.94
C GLY A 24 15.98 -14.97 9.15
N VAL A 25 14.90 -15.23 8.40
CA VAL A 25 14.20 -14.22 7.61
C VAL A 25 12.82 -13.98 8.20
N TYR A 26 12.52 -12.72 8.49
CA TYR A 26 11.22 -12.26 8.96
C TYR A 26 10.53 -11.45 7.86
N TYR A 27 9.23 -11.68 7.67
CA TYR A 27 8.43 -11.00 6.65
C TYR A 27 7.38 -10.11 7.30
N PHE A 28 7.28 -8.87 6.82
CA PHE A 28 6.30 -7.88 7.29
C PHE A 28 5.47 -7.43 6.11
N GLN A 29 4.15 -7.49 6.25
CA GLN A 29 3.23 -7.16 5.17
C GLN A 29 2.39 -5.94 5.49
N GLY A 30 2.07 -5.19 4.45
CA GLY A 30 1.05 -4.14 4.49
C GLY A 30 0.17 -4.26 3.26
N LYS A 31 -1.14 -4.33 3.48
CA LYS A 31 -2.16 -4.45 2.44
C LYS A 31 -3.10 -3.27 2.53
N VAL A 32 -3.45 -2.69 1.38
CA VAL A 32 -4.52 -1.70 1.26
C VAL A 32 -5.50 -2.17 0.20
N GLU A 33 -6.73 -2.38 0.61
CA GLU A 33 -7.84 -2.69 -0.28
C GLU A 33 -8.42 -1.42 -0.89
N GLY A 34 -8.99 -1.55 -2.08
CA GLY A 34 -9.57 -0.44 -2.81
C GLY A 34 -10.15 -0.91 -4.13
N GLU A 35 -10.32 0.02 -5.04
CA GLU A 35 -10.92 -0.22 -6.34
C GLU A 35 -10.10 0.47 -7.43
N ILE A 36 -10.16 -0.11 -8.63
CA ILE A 36 -9.55 0.50 -9.81
C ILE A 36 -10.54 1.47 -10.43
N LEU A 37 -10.16 2.72 -10.60
CA LEU A 37 -10.98 3.75 -11.22
C LEU A 37 -11.20 3.48 -12.71
N HIS A 38 -12.27 4.04 -13.27
CA HIS A 38 -12.53 3.99 -14.71
C HIS A 38 -11.60 4.90 -15.50
N GLU A 39 -11.24 6.04 -14.92
CA GLU A 39 -10.32 7.01 -15.51
C GLU A 39 -9.27 7.44 -14.47
N PRO A 40 -8.02 7.68 -14.88
CA PRO A 40 -6.99 8.21 -14.00
C PRO A 40 -7.40 9.56 -13.39
N ARG A 41 -7.10 9.76 -12.11
CA ARG A 41 -7.29 11.03 -11.39
C ARG A 41 -6.02 11.42 -10.66
N GLY A 42 -5.79 12.71 -10.51
CA GLY A 42 -4.58 13.25 -9.87
C GLY A 42 -3.31 13.12 -10.71
N THR A 43 -2.26 13.82 -10.27
CA THR A 43 -0.96 13.87 -10.94
C THR A 43 0.20 13.51 -10.01
N GLY A 44 -0.08 13.23 -8.73
CA GLY A 44 0.92 12.83 -7.74
C GLY A 44 1.21 11.33 -7.77
N GLY A 45 2.18 10.91 -6.96
CA GLY A 45 2.53 9.49 -6.84
C GLY A 45 3.24 8.93 -8.08
N PHE A 46 3.09 7.64 -8.31
CA PHE A 46 3.72 6.88 -9.39
C PHE A 46 2.93 5.61 -9.71
N GLY A 47 3.24 4.98 -10.85
CA GLY A 47 2.63 3.69 -11.22
C GLY A 47 1.10 3.77 -11.29
N TYR A 48 0.43 2.88 -10.56
CA TYR A 48 -1.04 2.77 -10.58
C TYR A 48 -1.75 3.74 -9.63
N ASP A 49 -1.02 4.62 -8.95
CA ASP A 49 -1.61 5.59 -8.01
C ASP A 49 -2.77 6.41 -8.61
N PRO A 50 -2.73 6.87 -9.88
CA PRO A 50 -3.83 7.63 -10.47
C PRO A 50 -5.11 6.84 -10.70
N ILE A 51 -5.02 5.51 -10.73
CA ILE A 51 -6.18 4.64 -11.00
C ILE A 51 -6.58 3.81 -9.78
N PHE A 52 -5.91 3.95 -8.64
CA PHE A 52 -6.25 3.19 -7.44
C PHE A 52 -6.90 4.10 -6.40
N MET A 53 -8.14 3.78 -6.04
CA MET A 53 -8.90 4.44 -4.99
C MET A 53 -8.93 3.54 -3.75
N PRO A 54 -8.26 3.90 -2.65
CA PRO A 54 -8.25 3.08 -1.44
C PRO A 54 -9.63 3.09 -0.77
N LYS A 55 -10.01 1.96 -0.17
CA LYS A 55 -11.27 1.81 0.55
C LYS A 55 -11.40 2.87 1.65
N GLY A 56 -12.56 3.53 1.70
CA GLY A 56 -12.84 4.61 2.66
C GLY A 56 -12.40 6.00 2.20
N TYR A 57 -11.97 6.18 0.95
CA TYR A 57 -11.65 7.46 0.34
C TYR A 57 -12.34 7.60 -1.03
N ASP A 58 -12.69 8.83 -1.38
CA ASP A 58 -13.22 9.18 -2.71
C ASP A 58 -12.13 9.71 -3.67
N LEU A 59 -10.87 9.69 -3.21
CA LEU A 59 -9.69 10.19 -3.91
C LEU A 59 -8.80 9.02 -4.32
N SER A 60 -8.21 9.10 -5.51
CA SER A 60 -7.13 8.21 -5.90
C SER A 60 -5.87 8.43 -5.04
N PHE A 61 -4.98 7.45 -5.00
CA PHE A 61 -3.66 7.59 -4.36
C PHE A 61 -2.79 8.70 -4.95
N ALA A 62 -3.05 9.14 -6.18
CA ALA A 62 -2.36 10.27 -6.81
C ALA A 62 -2.93 11.64 -6.40
N GLU A 63 -4.16 11.68 -5.87
CA GLU A 63 -4.82 12.89 -5.35
C GLU A 63 -4.57 13.09 -3.86
N LEU A 64 -4.29 12.02 -3.11
CA LEU A 64 -3.97 12.11 -1.68
C LEU A 64 -2.70 12.93 -1.45
N SER A 65 -2.73 13.74 -0.38
CA SER A 65 -1.52 14.39 0.11
C SER A 65 -0.47 13.35 0.52
N THR A 66 0.80 13.70 0.39
CA THR A 66 1.92 12.85 0.82
C THR A 66 1.77 12.41 2.28
N GLU A 67 1.31 13.30 3.15
CA GLU A 67 1.07 13.00 4.56
C GLU A 67 -0.01 11.91 4.75
N THR A 68 -1.16 12.07 4.10
CA THR A 68 -2.26 11.08 4.20
C THR A 68 -1.81 9.73 3.65
N LYS A 69 -1.15 9.74 2.49
CA LYS A 69 -0.63 8.54 1.85
C LYS A 69 0.41 7.83 2.71
N ASN A 70 1.30 8.57 3.36
CA ASN A 70 2.31 8.03 4.27
C ASN A 70 1.69 7.40 5.53
N ARG A 71 0.45 7.72 5.88
CA ARG A 71 -0.25 7.10 7.01
C ARG A 71 -0.98 5.81 6.63
N ILE A 72 -1.52 5.74 5.41
CA ILE A 72 -2.43 4.65 5.02
C ILE A 72 -1.86 3.69 3.98
N SER A 73 -0.75 4.03 3.31
CA SER A 73 -0.25 3.20 2.21
C SER A 73 0.22 1.82 2.68
N HIS A 74 0.08 0.84 1.80
CA HIS A 74 0.57 -0.53 1.97
C HIS A 74 2.04 -0.59 2.41
N ARG A 75 2.92 0.28 1.87
CA ARG A 75 4.31 0.43 2.32
C ARG A 75 4.43 0.94 3.74
N ALA A 76 3.67 1.97 4.11
CA ALA A 76 3.68 2.51 5.47
C ALA A 76 3.19 1.48 6.50
N LEU A 77 2.16 0.70 6.16
CA LEU A 77 1.65 -0.37 7.01
C LEU A 77 2.69 -1.49 7.19
N ALA A 78 3.37 -1.92 6.11
CA ALA A 78 4.44 -2.90 6.20
C ALA A 78 5.62 -2.39 7.06
N LEU A 79 6.01 -1.13 6.87
CA LEU A 79 7.08 -0.50 7.65
C LEU A 79 6.70 -0.36 9.12
N LYS A 80 5.45 0.01 9.42
CA LYS A 80 4.94 0.08 10.79
C LYS A 80 5.05 -1.28 11.48
N SER A 81 4.64 -2.35 10.79
CA SER A 81 4.77 -3.72 11.32
C SER A 81 6.23 -4.11 11.60
N LEU A 82 7.16 -3.74 10.73
CA LEU A 82 8.60 -3.91 10.98
C LEU A 82 9.08 -3.10 12.18
N VAL A 83 8.70 -1.82 12.31
CA VAL A 83 9.11 -0.95 13.42
C VAL A 83 8.58 -1.50 14.75
N GLU A 84 7.33 -1.96 14.79
CA GLU A 84 6.75 -2.60 15.97
C GLU A 84 7.53 -3.85 16.38
N PHE A 85 7.91 -4.69 15.43
CA PHE A 85 8.78 -5.84 15.67
C PHE A 85 10.12 -5.43 16.27
N LEU A 86 10.82 -4.49 15.62
CA LEU A 86 12.14 -4.02 16.07
C LEU A 86 12.11 -3.34 17.45
N SER A 87 11.00 -2.70 17.80
CA SER A 87 10.84 -2.05 19.11
C SER A 87 10.79 -3.04 20.27
N GLY A 88 10.34 -4.27 20.02
CA GLY A 88 10.37 -5.38 20.99
C GLY A 88 11.56 -6.33 20.82
N PHE A 89 12.28 -6.25 19.71
CA PHE A 89 13.35 -7.19 19.37
C PHE A 89 14.68 -6.77 20.03
N LYS A 90 15.23 -7.64 20.88
CA LYS A 90 16.59 -7.47 21.40
C LYS A 90 17.55 -8.27 20.54
N PHE A 91 18.50 -7.61 19.91
CA PHE A 91 19.65 -8.29 19.31
C PHE A 91 20.48 -8.90 20.44
N SER A 92 20.77 -10.20 20.37
CA SER A 92 21.66 -10.89 21.30
C SER A 92 23.12 -10.60 21.00
#